data_AF-K8EA41-F1
#
_entry.id   AF-K8EA41-F1
#
_cell.length_a   1.000
_cell.length_b   1.000
_cell.length_c   1.000
_cell.angle_alpha   90.00
_cell.angle_beta   90.00
_cell.angle_gamma   90.00
#
_symmetry.space_group_name_H-M   'P 1'
#
loop_
_entity.id
_entity.type
_entity.pdbx_description
1 polymer ?
#
loop_
_entity_poly.entity_id
_entity_poly.type
_entity_poly.pdbx_seq_one_letter_code
_entity_poly.pdbx_strand_id
1 'polypeptide(L)'
;MKKLSVILLVGCLLMNLATAYAAPTSQAVFFLNLNYYAVNGNRLVMDAAPFIQNNRIYVPVRYLAYACGVKEQDINWDPVMETVTLKLNDNVLQMQLGINQAIHNNLVVDLDVAPILQQVALTCRHVGLPKHLAMKLTGMSQPKKL
;
A
#
# COMPACT_ATOMS: atom_id res chain seq x y z
N MET A 1 13.11 32.53 54.32
CA MET A 1 12.31 32.32 53.09
C MET A 1 13.16 32.18 51.81
N LYS A 2 14.34 32.82 51.70
CA LYS A 2 15.19 32.79 50.48
C LYS A 2 15.78 31.41 50.11
N LYS A 3 16.03 30.54 51.09
CA LYS A 3 16.59 29.18 50.89
C LYS A 3 15.55 28.14 50.41
N LEU A 4 14.27 28.42 50.62
CA LEU A 4 13.17 27.51 50.25
C LEU A 4 12.84 27.60 48.75
N SER A 5 12.96 28.80 48.15
CA SER A 5 12.74 29.00 46.71
C SER A 5 13.83 28.36 45.83
N VAL A 6 15.07 28.23 46.32
CA VAL A 6 16.17 27.63 45.55
C VAL A 6 16.01 26.10 45.45
N ILE A 7 15.52 25.46 46.51
CA ILE A 7 15.29 24.01 46.53
C ILE A 7 14.14 23.61 45.59
N LEU A 8 13.10 24.46 45.48
CA LEU A 8 11.99 24.24 44.57
C LEU A 8 12.40 24.39 43.08
N LEU A 9 13.29 25.35 42.78
CA LEU A 9 13.82 25.57 41.44
C LEU A 9 14.79 24.48 40.98
N VAL A 10 15.65 23.98 41.86
CA VAL A 10 16.57 22.87 41.55
C VAL A 10 15.82 21.53 41.43
N GLY A 11 14.75 21.33 42.23
CA GLY A 11 13.89 20.16 42.14
C GLY A 11 13.13 20.06 40.81
N CYS A 12 12.60 21.17 40.28
CA CYS A 12 11.95 21.18 38.97
C CYS A 12 12.91 20.99 37.79
N LEU A 13 14.19 21.34 37.95
CA LEU A 13 15.20 21.15 36.90
C LEU A 13 15.61 19.67 36.75
N LEU A 14 15.48 18.87 37.80
CA LEU A 14 15.76 17.42 37.78
C LEU A 14 14.58 16.58 37.25
N MET A 15 13.38 17.15 37.12
CA MET A 15 12.16 16.44 36.75
C MET A 15 11.86 16.47 35.23
N ASN A 16 12.68 17.15 34.43
CA ASN A 16 12.48 17.35 32.98
C ASN A 16 13.33 16.44 32.07
N LEU A 17 13.81 15.30 32.56
CA LEU A 17 14.32 14.24 31.67
C LEU A 17 13.15 13.43 31.10
N ALA A 18 12.28 14.10 30.34
CA ALA A 18 11.34 13.41 29.47
C ALA A 18 12.17 12.76 28.35
N THR A 19 12.43 11.47 28.49
CA THR A 19 13.03 10.66 27.43
C THR A 19 12.05 10.65 26.26
N ALA A 20 12.41 11.35 25.18
CA ALA A 20 11.66 11.30 23.94
C ALA A 20 11.77 9.88 23.37
N TYR A 21 10.72 9.09 23.53
CA TYR A 21 10.60 7.80 22.85
C TYR A 21 10.29 8.10 21.38
N ALA A 22 11.28 7.92 20.50
CA ALA A 22 11.00 7.92 19.07
C ALA A 22 10.05 6.75 18.78
N ALA A 23 8.88 7.06 18.21
CA ALA A 23 7.97 6.02 17.77
C ALA A 23 8.69 5.11 16.76
N PRO A 24 8.54 3.78 16.82
CA PRO A 24 9.15 2.89 15.85
C PRO A 24 8.66 3.27 14.44
N THR A 25 9.59 3.65 13.57
CA THR A 25 9.29 3.99 12.18
C THR A 25 9.06 2.71 11.39
N SER A 26 7.81 2.40 11.07
CA SER A 26 7.51 1.30 10.14
C SER A 26 7.94 1.71 8.73
N GLN A 27 8.86 0.95 8.13
CA GLN A 27 9.39 1.23 6.80
C GLN A 27 9.03 0.11 5.83
N ALA A 28 8.44 0.48 4.70
CA ALA A 28 8.18 -0.42 3.58
C ALA A 28 8.98 0.03 2.35
N VAL A 29 9.70 -0.89 1.72
CA VAL A 29 10.51 -0.63 0.51
C VAL A 29 10.09 -1.58 -0.60
N PHE A 30 9.63 -0.99 -1.70
CA PHE A 30 9.26 -1.71 -2.92
C PHE A 30 10.34 -1.53 -3.98
N PHE A 31 10.76 -2.63 -4.60
CA PHE A 31 11.79 -2.63 -5.62
C PHE A 31 11.15 -2.76 -7.00
N LEU A 32 11.59 -1.93 -7.95
CA LEU A 32 11.08 -1.96 -9.32
C LEU A 32 11.43 -3.29 -10.00
N ASN A 33 10.45 -3.86 -10.71
CA ASN A 33 10.59 -5.11 -11.48
C ASN A 33 11.01 -6.35 -10.66
N LEU A 34 10.97 -6.29 -9.34
CA LEU A 34 11.22 -7.42 -8.46
C LEU A 34 9.92 -7.85 -7.79
N ASN A 35 9.73 -9.16 -7.62
CA ASN A 35 8.54 -9.74 -7.00
C ASN A 35 8.70 -9.93 -5.48
N TYR A 36 9.50 -9.08 -4.85
CA TYR A 36 9.63 -9.01 -3.40
C TYR A 36 9.73 -7.56 -2.92
N TYR A 37 9.35 -7.33 -1.67
CA TYR A 37 9.43 -6.05 -0.98
C TYR A 37 10.02 -6.28 0.41
N ALA A 38 10.44 -5.21 1.08
CA ALA A 38 10.98 -5.27 2.44
C ALA A 38 10.11 -4.48 3.40
N VAL A 39 9.77 -5.06 4.55
CA VAL A 39 9.11 -4.37 5.67
C VAL A 39 10.02 -4.48 6.89
N ASN A 40 10.48 -3.34 7.40
CA ASN A 40 11.41 -3.28 8.53
C ASN A 40 12.66 -4.18 8.33
N GLY A 41 13.18 -4.20 7.10
CA GLY A 41 14.33 -5.04 6.70
C GLY A 41 13.98 -6.51 6.36
N ASN A 42 12.78 -6.98 6.64
CA ASN A 42 12.36 -8.35 6.34
C ASN A 42 11.83 -8.47 4.91
N ARG A 43 12.43 -9.37 4.12
CA ARG A 43 12.02 -9.62 2.73
C ARG A 43 10.76 -10.48 2.67
N LEU A 44 9.76 -10.00 1.94
CA LEU A 44 8.47 -10.65 1.70
C LEU A 44 8.21 -10.76 0.19
N VAL A 45 7.55 -11.84 -0.24
CA VAL A 45 7.27 -12.10 -1.66
C VAL A 45 5.89 -11.54 -2.02
N MET A 46 5.75 -11.10 -3.27
CA MET A 46 4.50 -10.62 -3.85
C MET A 46 4.22 -11.25 -5.22
N ASP A 47 2.95 -11.29 -5.61
CA ASP A 47 2.47 -11.90 -6.86
C ASP A 47 2.66 -10.99 -8.10
N ALA A 48 2.77 -9.69 -7.88
CA ALA A 48 2.96 -8.66 -8.89
C ALA A 48 4.17 -7.79 -8.55
N ALA A 49 4.98 -7.44 -9.57
CA ALA A 49 6.12 -6.54 -9.39
C ALA A 49 5.71 -5.08 -9.65
N PRO A 50 6.14 -4.11 -8.81
CA PRO A 50 6.04 -2.69 -9.10
C PRO A 50 6.68 -2.36 -10.44
N PHE A 51 6.06 -1.45 -11.18
CA PHE A 51 6.51 -1.09 -12.52
C PHE A 51 6.27 0.39 -12.79
N ILE A 52 6.92 0.90 -13.83
CA ILE A 52 6.73 2.27 -14.30
C ILE A 52 5.86 2.26 -15.53
N GLN A 53 4.81 3.08 -15.53
CA GLN A 53 3.99 3.35 -16.71
C GLN A 53 3.58 4.83 -16.70
N ASN A 54 3.65 5.49 -17.86
CA ASN A 54 3.32 6.91 -18.01
C ASN A 54 4.01 7.80 -16.96
N ASN A 55 5.31 7.58 -16.75
CA ASN A 55 6.13 8.33 -15.79
C ASN A 55 5.71 8.18 -14.30
N ARG A 56 4.92 7.16 -13.96
CA ARG A 56 4.46 6.87 -12.61
C ARG A 56 4.80 5.45 -12.21
N ILE A 57 5.10 5.28 -10.93
CA ILE A 57 5.35 3.96 -10.34
C ILE A 57 4.01 3.42 -9.85
N TYR A 58 3.63 2.25 -10.35
CA TYR A 58 2.51 1.48 -9.85
C TYR A 58 3.03 0.47 -8.84
N VAL A 59 2.35 0.40 -7.69
CA VAL A 59 2.67 -0.51 -6.61
C VAL A 59 1.46 -1.41 -6.36
N PRO A 60 1.67 -2.73 -6.18
CA PRO A 60 0.61 -3.65 -5.81
C PRO A 60 -0.11 -3.23 -4.50
N VAL A 61 -1.35 -2.74 -4.64
CA VAL A 61 -2.13 -2.18 -3.52
C VAL A 61 -2.29 -3.15 -2.35
N ARG A 62 -2.45 -4.45 -2.63
CA ARG A 62 -2.59 -5.49 -1.59
C ARG A 62 -1.40 -5.51 -0.62
N TYR A 63 -0.18 -5.48 -1.16
CA TYR A 63 1.04 -5.56 -0.36
C TYR A 63 1.38 -4.23 0.29
N LEU A 64 1.01 -3.11 -0.35
CA LEU A 64 1.05 -1.80 0.28
C LEU A 64 0.13 -1.77 1.51
N ALA A 65 -1.08 -2.32 1.41
CA ALA A 65 -2.01 -2.42 2.53
C ALA A 65 -1.44 -3.28 3.68
N TYR A 66 -0.83 -4.44 3.37
CA TYR A 66 -0.14 -5.26 4.37
C TYR A 66 0.98 -4.50 5.09
N ALA A 67 1.78 -3.74 4.34
CA ALA A 67 2.83 -2.91 4.93
C ALA A 67 2.28 -1.81 5.85
N CYS A 68 1.05 -1.33 5.59
CA CYS A 68 0.31 -0.41 6.45
C CYS A 68 -0.40 -1.09 7.63
N GLY A 69 -0.30 -2.42 7.78
CA GLY A 69 -0.90 -3.17 8.88
C GLY A 69 -2.33 -3.66 8.62
N VAL A 70 -2.85 -3.53 7.40
CA VAL A 70 -4.12 -4.15 7.00
C VAL A 70 -3.94 -5.66 6.98
N LYS A 71 -4.90 -6.40 7.54
CA LYS A 71 -4.86 -7.87 7.52
C LYS A 71 -5.52 -8.39 6.24
N GLU A 72 -5.19 -9.62 5.85
CA GLU A 72 -5.74 -10.21 4.62
C GLU A 72 -7.26 -10.26 4.59
N GLN A 73 -7.91 -10.62 5.70
CA GLN A 73 -9.37 -10.64 5.81
C GLN A 73 -10.03 -9.26 5.65
N ASP A 74 -9.26 -8.17 5.82
CA ASP A 74 -9.74 -6.80 5.75
C ASP A 74 -9.54 -6.19 4.36
N ILE A 75 -9.08 -7.00 3.40
CA ILE A 75 -8.96 -6.66 1.98
C ILE A 75 -10.03 -7.43 1.22
N ASN A 76 -11.04 -6.72 0.73
CA ASN A 76 -12.11 -7.31 -0.06
C ASN A 76 -12.06 -6.80 -1.51
N TRP A 77 -12.16 -7.72 -2.46
CA TRP A 77 -12.28 -7.41 -3.88
C TRP A 77 -13.71 -7.75 -4.34
N ASP A 78 -14.40 -6.76 -4.91
CA ASP A 78 -15.66 -6.95 -5.61
C ASP A 78 -15.39 -7.05 -7.12
N PRO A 79 -15.51 -8.25 -7.74
CA PRO A 79 -15.23 -8.44 -9.17
C PRO A 79 -16.32 -7.88 -10.09
N VAL A 80 -17.53 -7.62 -9.57
CA VAL A 80 -18.64 -7.07 -10.38
C VAL A 80 -18.50 -5.55 -10.48
N MET A 81 -18.21 -4.92 -9.35
CA MET A 81 -18.00 -3.47 -9.28
C MET A 81 -16.57 -3.06 -9.65
N GLU A 82 -15.65 -4.03 -9.75
CA GLU A 82 -14.22 -3.80 -9.92
C GLU A 82 -13.63 -2.89 -8.82
N THR A 83 -14.07 -3.11 -7.59
CA THR A 83 -13.75 -2.26 -6.43
C THR A 83 -12.97 -3.05 -5.38
N VAL A 84 -11.83 -2.49 -4.97
CA VAL A 84 -11.11 -2.95 -3.77
C VAL A 84 -11.56 -2.13 -2.56
N THR A 85 -11.84 -2.80 -1.45
CA THR A 85 -12.12 -2.20 -0.15
C THR A 85 -11.06 -2.66 0.84
N LEU A 86 -10.34 -1.71 1.44
CA LEU A 86 -9.34 -1.93 2.47
C LEU A 86 -9.88 -1.40 3.79
N LYS A 87 -9.81 -2.19 4.86
CA LYS A 87 -10.22 -1.78 6.20
C LYS A 87 -9.03 -1.79 7.15
N LEU A 88 -8.86 -0.71 7.91
CA LEU A 88 -7.85 -0.62 8.97
C LEU A 88 -8.46 0.07 10.18
N ASN A 89 -8.79 -0.73 11.20
CA ASN A 89 -9.56 -0.26 12.35
C ASN A 89 -10.88 0.38 11.85
N ASP A 90 -11.12 1.65 12.18
CA ASP A 90 -12.30 2.41 11.73
C ASP A 90 -12.15 3.05 10.35
N ASN A 91 -10.99 2.91 9.70
CA ASN A 91 -10.75 3.49 8.39
C ASN A 91 -11.11 2.52 7.28
N VAL A 92 -11.88 3.00 6.30
CA VAL A 92 -12.26 2.27 5.10
C VAL A 92 -11.82 3.07 3.89
N LEU A 93 -11.00 2.45 3.04
CA LEU A 93 -10.60 2.98 1.75
C LEU A 93 -11.16 2.12 0.64
N GLN A 94 -11.92 2.72 -0.28
CA GLN A 94 -12.45 2.05 -1.45
C GLN A 94 -11.86 2.68 -2.71
N MET A 95 -11.45 1.84 -3.65
CA MET A 95 -10.87 2.26 -4.91
C MET A 95 -11.44 1.39 -6.03
N GLN A 96 -11.88 2.03 -7.11
CA GLN A 96 -12.44 1.35 -8.28
C GLN A 96 -11.43 1.39 -9.43
N LEU A 97 -11.35 0.30 -10.20
CA LEU A 97 -10.48 0.26 -11.38
C LEU A 97 -10.87 1.34 -12.40
N GLY A 98 -9.87 2.00 -12.97
CA GLY A 98 -10.06 3.02 -14.01
C GLY A 98 -10.62 4.36 -13.52
N ILE A 99 -10.95 4.49 -12.23
CA ILE A 99 -11.49 5.71 -11.64
C ILE A 99 -10.40 6.46 -10.87
N ASN A 100 -10.20 7.74 -11.18
CA ASN A 100 -9.24 8.63 -10.51
C ASN A 100 -9.76 9.17 -9.17
N GLN A 101 -10.63 8.42 -8.49
CA GLN A 101 -11.22 8.80 -7.21
C GLN A 101 -11.25 7.60 -6.29
N ALA A 102 -10.95 7.85 -5.03
CA ALA A 102 -11.10 6.90 -3.93
C ALA A 102 -12.16 7.41 -2.96
N ILE A 103 -12.76 6.50 -2.21
CA ILE A 103 -13.64 6.85 -1.10
C ILE A 103 -12.93 6.49 0.19
N HIS A 104 -12.61 7.48 1.02
CA HIS A 104 -12.03 7.31 2.35
C HIS A 104 -13.06 7.73 3.41
N ASN A 105 -13.55 6.78 4.22
CA ASN A 105 -14.54 7.03 5.26
C ASN A 105 -15.75 7.83 4.75
N ASN A 106 -16.28 7.44 3.58
CA ASN A 106 -17.37 8.10 2.85
C ASN A 106 -17.06 9.46 2.20
N LEU A 107 -15.81 9.94 2.29
CA LEU A 107 -15.35 11.14 1.60
C LEU A 107 -14.67 10.78 0.29
N VAL A 108 -15.00 11.50 -0.78
CA VAL A 108 -14.33 11.35 -2.07
C VAL A 108 -12.97 12.04 -2.01
N VAL A 109 -11.93 11.32 -2.40
CA VAL A 109 -10.55 11.78 -2.49
C VAL A 109 -10.08 11.60 -3.92
N ASP A 110 -9.64 12.68 -4.56
CA ASP A 110 -9.10 12.60 -5.91
C ASP A 110 -7.72 11.92 -5.90
N LEU A 111 -7.53 11.00 -6.83
CA LEU A 111 -6.28 10.33 -7.10
C LEU A 111 -5.62 10.94 -8.33
N ASP A 112 -4.30 11.08 -8.27
CA ASP A 112 -3.52 11.57 -9.40
C ASP A 112 -3.58 10.59 -10.60
N VAL A 113 -3.69 9.28 -10.31
CA VAL A 113 -3.88 8.22 -11.30
C VAL A 113 -4.76 7.10 -10.77
N ALA A 114 -5.62 6.59 -11.65
CA ALA A 114 -6.53 5.49 -11.37
C ALA A 114 -5.80 4.18 -11.04
N PRO A 115 -6.37 3.37 -10.14
CA PRO A 115 -5.99 1.97 -9.97
C PRO A 115 -6.16 1.20 -11.28
N ILE A 116 -5.23 0.29 -11.56
CA ILE A 116 -5.27 -0.61 -12.72
C ILE A 116 -5.12 -2.06 -12.27
N LEU A 117 -5.77 -2.96 -13.00
CA LEU A 117 -5.58 -4.38 -12.80
C LEU A 117 -4.27 -4.81 -13.48
N GLN A 118 -3.29 -5.22 -12.69
CA GLN A 118 -2.10 -5.85 -13.23
C GLN A 118 -2.38 -7.34 -13.43
N GLN A 119 -2.37 -7.81 -14.68
CA GLN A 119 -2.40 -9.23 -14.97
C GLN A 119 -1.09 -9.86 -14.51
N VAL A 120 -1.17 -10.73 -13.50
CA VAL A 120 -0.10 -11.67 -13.19
C VAL A 120 0.04 -12.55 -14.43
N ALA A 121 1.17 -12.46 -15.13
CA ALA A 121 1.51 -13.35 -16.22
C ALA A 121 1.75 -14.75 -15.64
N LEU A 122 0.66 -15.44 -15.30
CA LEU A 122 0.66 -16.88 -15.18
C LEU A 122 1.07 -17.37 -16.56
N THR A 123 2.32 -17.78 -16.72
CA THR A 123 2.73 -18.45 -17.94
C THR A 123 1.67 -19.51 -18.23
N CYS A 124 1.14 -19.54 -19.45
CA CYS A 124 0.02 -20.40 -19.85
C CYS A 124 0.31 -21.91 -19.69
N ARG A 125 1.48 -22.27 -19.13
CA ARG A 125 1.97 -23.62 -18.90
C ARG A 125 1.26 -24.34 -17.74
N HIS A 126 0.65 -23.64 -16.78
CA HIS A 126 0.10 -24.29 -15.57
C HIS A 126 -1.42 -24.40 -15.50
N VAL A 127 -2.20 -23.66 -16.29
CA VAL A 127 -3.67 -23.55 -16.04
C VAL A 127 -4.53 -24.35 -17.02
N GLY A 128 -3.96 -25.08 -17.98
CA GLY A 128 -4.75 -25.93 -18.90
C GLY A 128 -5.90 -25.18 -19.61
N LEU A 129 -5.79 -23.85 -19.76
CA LEU A 129 -6.86 -23.03 -20.30
C LEU A 129 -6.96 -23.24 -21.81
N PRO A 130 -8.17 -23.48 -22.35
CA PRO A 130 -8.36 -23.63 -23.78
C PRO A 130 -7.99 -22.34 -24.52
N LYS A 131 -7.32 -22.47 -25.67
CA LYS A 131 -6.72 -21.37 -26.45
C LYS A 131 -7.64 -20.17 -26.72
N HIS A 132 -8.96 -20.40 -26.80
CA HIS A 132 -9.94 -19.35 -27.05
C HIS A 132 -10.09 -18.36 -25.87
N LEU A 133 -9.83 -18.79 -24.64
CA LEU A 133 -9.87 -17.95 -23.44
C LEU A 133 -8.57 -17.15 -23.25
N ALA A 134 -7.42 -17.73 -23.64
CA ALA A 134 -6.13 -17.03 -23.63
C ALA A 134 -6.12 -15.83 -24.61
N MET A 135 -6.76 -15.97 -25.77
CA MET A 135 -6.78 -14.93 -26.80
C MET A 135 -7.48 -13.64 -26.36
N LYS A 136 -8.51 -13.75 -25.51
CA LYS A 136 -9.27 -12.59 -24.99
C LYS A 136 -8.48 -11.75 -23.98
N LEU A 137 -7.42 -12.31 -23.38
CA LEU A 137 -6.55 -11.64 -22.40
C LEU A 137 -5.35 -10.94 -23.05
N THR A 138 -4.94 -11.34 -24.26
CA THR A 138 -3.86 -10.70 -25.04
C THR A 138 -4.29 -9.42 -25.78
N GLY A 139 -5.58 -9.08 -25.75
CA GLY A 139 -6.17 -8.02 -26.60
C GLY A 139 -6.22 -6.61 -26.01
N MET A 140 -5.74 -6.38 -24.79
CA MET A 140 -5.71 -5.04 -24.19
C MET A 140 -4.27 -4.57 -23.98
N SER A 141 -3.85 -3.64 -24.83
CA SER A 141 -2.68 -2.76 -24.69
C SER A 141 -1.30 -3.44 -24.71
N GLN A 142 -0.83 -3.83 -25.89
CA GLN A 142 0.60 -3.67 -26.19
C GLN A 142 0.85 -2.18 -26.46
N PRO A 143 1.84 -1.51 -25.83
CA PRO A 143 2.22 -0.17 -26.25
C PRO A 143 2.71 -0.25 -27.70
N LYS A 144 2.07 0.54 -28.56
CA LYS A 144 2.44 0.75 -29.97
C LYS A 144 3.92 1.18 -30.02
N LYS A 145 4.82 0.24 -30.31
CA LYS A 145 6.18 0.58 -30.74
C LYS A 145 6.07 1.27 -32.10
N LEU A 146 6.75 2.40 -32.20
CA LEU A 146 7.04 3.13 -33.44
C LEU A 146 7.54 2.18 -34.54
#